data_AF-A0A2S9K7J0-F1
#
_entry.id   AF-A0A2S9K7J0-F1
#
_cell.length_a   1.000
_cell.length_b   1.000
_cell.length_c   1.000
_cell.angle_alpha   90.00
_cell.angle_beta   90.00
_cell.angle_gamma   90.00
#
_symmetry.space_group_name_H-M   'P 1'
#
loop_
_entity.id
_entity.type
_entity.pdbx_description
1 polymer ?
#
loop_
_entity_poly.entity_id
_entity_poly.type
_entity_poly.pdbx_seq_one_letter_code
_entity_poly.pdbx_strand_id
1 'polypeptide(L)'
;MSRAAALLEADVRSIPALIEAKRTAADRQGFRDRVGALSTWATMDLLPRLQTATDPLMLWALHVELDKRNIPPCIRFPGHQLGPQGDYITLAADVLWLHKRHPEHKALYRGWASVLAAPRGREKWHQNLYRQFLFAYPRGLAYLVSKGLALATEHRQQLASVPTPSMVKIRAALEGEAFTSKLDQLTQHATEHPDRSGKYKPADIGRRRAQLYRVHALSGKSPTRTAELWHRLSGEKLSRQTVSRQIEAAGLVIG
;
A
#
# COMPACT_ATOMS: atom_id res chain seq x y z
N MET A 1 -26.11 1.43 18.36
CA MET A 1 -25.02 0.78 17.61
C MET A 1 -25.21 -0.73 17.66
N SER A 2 -24.81 -1.48 16.61
CA SER A 2 -24.89 -2.95 16.64
C SER A 2 -23.81 -3.54 17.56
N ARG A 3 -24.06 -4.71 18.16
CA ARG A 3 -23.08 -5.42 19.04
C ARG A 3 -21.71 -5.61 18.37
N ALA A 4 -21.69 -5.92 17.08
CA ALA A 4 -20.45 -6.04 16.30
C ALA A 4 -19.64 -4.73 16.21
N ALA A 5 -20.31 -3.58 16.15
CA ALA A 5 -19.63 -2.28 16.13
C ALA A 5 -19.02 -1.95 17.50
N ALA A 6 -19.71 -2.30 18.59
CA ALA A 6 -19.20 -2.10 19.95
C ALA A 6 -17.96 -2.96 20.25
N LEU A 7 -17.94 -4.22 19.78
CA LEU A 7 -16.75 -5.07 19.89
C LEU A 7 -15.58 -4.50 19.07
N LEU A 8 -15.84 -4.08 17.84
CA LEU A 8 -14.83 -3.47 16.98
C LEU A 8 -14.27 -2.17 17.55
N GLU A 9 -15.10 -1.38 18.23
CA GLU A 9 -14.68 -0.14 18.90
C GLU A 9 -13.71 -0.40 20.07
N ALA A 10 -13.82 -1.57 20.73
CA ALA A 10 -12.86 -1.99 21.74
C ALA A 10 -11.49 -2.38 21.12
N ASP A 11 -11.51 -2.96 19.92
CA ASP A 11 -10.31 -3.52 19.26
C ASP A 11 -9.56 -2.51 18.38
N VAL A 12 -10.23 -1.44 17.94
CA VAL A 12 -9.67 -0.47 16.98
C VAL A 12 -9.62 0.91 17.59
N ARG A 13 -8.44 1.52 17.62
CA ARG A 13 -8.21 2.90 18.04
C ARG A 13 -8.02 3.81 16.83
N SER A 14 -8.57 5.02 16.92
CA SER A 14 -8.31 6.09 15.95
C SER A 14 -6.84 6.52 15.98
N ILE A 15 -6.34 7.14 14.89
CA ILE A 15 -4.96 7.61 14.83
C ILE A 15 -4.64 8.63 15.96
N PRO A 16 -5.49 9.63 16.27
CA PRO A 16 -5.26 10.51 17.41
C PRO A 16 -5.16 9.75 18.74
N ALA A 17 -6.01 8.74 18.96
CA ALA A 17 -5.94 7.91 20.17
C ALA A 17 -4.65 7.09 20.26
N LEU A 18 -4.15 6.57 19.13
CA LEU A 18 -2.85 5.90 19.06
C LEU A 18 -1.69 6.86 19.37
N ILE A 19 -1.73 8.09 18.83
CA ILE A 19 -0.74 9.13 19.13
C ILE A 19 -0.73 9.45 20.62
N GLU A 20 -1.90 9.64 21.23
CA GLU A 20 -2.00 9.96 22.64
C GLU A 20 -1.47 8.83 23.52
N ALA A 21 -1.84 7.58 23.22
CA ALA A 21 -1.31 6.41 23.92
C ALA A 21 0.23 6.32 23.82
N LYS A 22 0.81 6.70 22.68
CA LYS A 22 2.27 6.68 22.50
C LYS A 22 2.97 7.85 23.22
N ARG A 23 2.30 8.98 23.45
CA ARG A 23 2.87 10.13 24.18
C ARG A 23 3.15 9.85 25.65
N THR A 24 2.40 8.93 26.24
CA THR A 24 2.54 8.51 27.64
C THR A 24 3.32 7.22 27.80
N ALA A 25 3.72 6.57 26.70
CA ALA A 25 4.46 5.31 26.74
C ALA A 25 5.94 5.51 27.08
N ALA A 26 6.53 4.54 27.78
CA ALA A 26 7.95 4.56 28.15
C ALA A 26 8.88 4.58 26.92
N ASP A 27 8.46 3.96 25.80
CA ASP A 27 9.23 3.88 24.56
C ASP A 27 9.08 5.12 23.65
N ARG A 28 8.45 6.21 24.13
CA ARG A 28 8.12 7.40 23.31
C ARG A 28 9.31 7.95 22.54
N GLN A 29 10.47 8.08 23.19
CA GLN A 29 11.65 8.66 22.52
C GLN A 29 12.15 7.75 21.41
N GLY A 30 12.33 6.45 21.69
CA GLY A 30 12.73 5.47 20.68
C GLY A 30 11.72 5.34 19.53
N PHE A 31 10.42 5.52 19.80
CA PHE A 31 9.42 5.64 18.75
C PHE A 31 9.65 6.88 17.86
N ARG A 32 9.85 8.07 18.46
CA ARG A 32 10.12 9.31 17.71
C ARG A 32 11.38 9.20 16.87
N ASP A 33 12.45 8.61 17.40
CA ASP A 33 13.71 8.42 16.69
C ASP A 33 13.53 7.52 15.47
N ARG A 34 12.81 6.40 15.63
CA ARG A 34 12.46 5.50 14.52
C ARG A 34 11.62 6.19 13.45
N VAL A 35 10.64 7.01 13.84
CA VAL A 35 9.83 7.79 12.89
C VAL A 35 10.66 8.85 12.17
N GLY A 36 11.56 9.54 12.87
CA GLY A 36 12.46 10.53 12.28
C GLY A 36 13.41 9.92 11.25
N ALA A 37 13.90 8.71 11.53
CA ALA A 37 14.79 7.96 10.64
C ALA A 37 14.11 7.48 9.35
N LEU A 38 12.77 7.43 9.27
CA LEU A 38 12.08 6.94 8.06
C LEU A 38 12.47 7.73 6.81
N SER A 39 12.69 9.04 6.95
CA SER A 39 13.05 9.93 5.84
C SER A 39 14.41 9.61 5.20
N THR A 40 15.33 8.96 5.92
CA THR A 40 16.67 8.64 5.43
C THR A 40 16.76 7.28 4.76
N TRP A 41 15.74 6.43 4.93
CA TRP A 41 15.74 5.10 4.33
C TRP A 41 15.38 5.14 2.86
N ALA A 42 15.92 4.21 2.07
CA ALA A 42 15.50 4.04 0.68
C ALA A 42 14.02 3.61 0.63
N THR A 43 13.30 4.07 -0.40
CA THR A 43 11.85 3.77 -0.52
C THR A 43 11.58 2.28 -0.66
N MET A 44 12.48 1.54 -1.33
CA MET A 44 12.40 0.08 -1.41
C MET A 44 12.50 -0.62 -0.06
N ASP A 45 13.23 -0.05 0.91
CA ASP A 45 13.41 -0.63 2.24
C ASP A 45 12.20 -0.36 3.16
N LEU A 46 11.35 0.61 2.81
CA LEU A 46 10.12 0.90 3.53
C LEU A 46 9.02 -0.12 3.24
N LEU A 47 8.95 -0.66 2.02
CA LEU A 47 7.84 -1.54 1.61
C LEU A 47 7.76 -2.84 2.41
N PRO A 48 8.87 -3.60 2.64
CA PRO A 48 8.82 -4.81 3.46
C PRO A 48 8.39 -4.54 4.90
N ARG A 49 8.68 -3.34 5.43
CA ARG A 49 8.37 -2.98 6.82
C ARG A 49 6.89 -2.75 7.07
N LEU A 50 6.10 -2.48 6.03
CA LEU A 50 4.64 -2.46 6.16
C LEU A 50 4.07 -3.81 6.60
N GLN A 51 4.72 -4.91 6.19
CA GLN A 51 4.28 -6.27 6.49
C GLN A 51 4.65 -6.69 7.91
N THR A 52 5.80 -6.21 8.40
CA THR A 52 6.37 -6.61 9.69
C THR A 52 6.12 -5.61 10.82
N ALA A 53 5.47 -4.49 10.53
CA ALA A 53 5.11 -3.50 11.55
C ALA A 53 4.09 -4.08 12.54
N THR A 54 4.51 -4.24 13.79
CA THR A 54 3.65 -4.70 14.89
C THR A 54 3.01 -3.55 15.66
N ASP A 55 3.60 -2.36 15.61
CA ASP A 55 3.04 -1.13 16.21
C ASP A 55 2.12 -0.43 15.19
N PRO A 56 0.81 -0.29 15.48
CA PRO A 56 -0.15 0.38 14.60
C PRO A 56 0.25 1.82 14.24
N LEU A 57 0.84 2.57 15.18
CA LEU A 57 1.25 3.94 14.91
C LEU A 57 2.51 4.00 14.02
N MET A 58 3.39 3.00 14.13
CA MET A 58 4.53 2.85 13.22
C MET A 58 4.07 2.53 11.79
N LEU A 59 3.08 1.65 11.65
CA LEU A 59 2.45 1.35 10.36
C LEU A 59 1.84 2.62 9.73
N TRP A 60 1.13 3.42 10.51
CA TRP A 60 0.62 4.71 10.04
C TRP A 60 1.76 5.64 9.57
N ALA A 61 2.84 5.74 10.33
CA ALA A 61 4.01 6.56 9.97
C ALA A 61 4.65 6.11 8.64
N LEU A 62 4.76 4.80 8.40
CA LEU A 62 5.25 4.24 7.13
C LEU A 62 4.35 4.64 5.96
N HIS A 63 3.03 4.57 6.11
CA HIS A 63 2.09 5.00 5.07
C HIS A 63 2.17 6.50 4.76
N VAL A 64 2.30 7.34 5.79
CA VAL A 64 2.48 8.78 5.62
C VAL A 64 3.79 9.10 4.91
N GLU A 65 4.88 8.41 5.27
CA GLU A 65 6.16 8.58 4.61
C GLU A 65 6.12 8.17 3.13
N LEU A 66 5.52 7.03 2.81
CA LEU A 66 5.30 6.58 1.43
C LEU A 66 4.39 7.53 0.64
N ASP A 67 3.42 8.18 1.29
CA ASP A 67 2.58 9.21 0.67
C ASP A 67 3.40 10.45 0.26
N LYS A 68 4.31 10.93 1.14
CA LYS A 68 5.22 12.05 0.82
C LYS A 68 6.07 11.75 -0.41
N ARG A 69 6.51 10.49 -0.54
CA ARG A 69 7.28 9.97 -1.68
C ARG A 69 6.44 9.65 -2.91
N ASN A 70 5.15 9.97 -2.88
CA ASN A 70 4.24 9.78 -4.00
C ASN A 70 4.11 8.31 -4.44
N ILE A 71 4.15 7.39 -3.48
CA ILE A 71 3.91 5.96 -3.69
C ILE A 71 2.45 5.63 -3.38
N PRO A 72 1.65 5.19 -4.37
CA PRO A 72 0.23 4.90 -4.17
C PRO A 72 0.02 3.69 -3.26
N PRO A 73 -1.07 3.66 -2.47
CA PRO A 73 -1.39 2.54 -1.60
C PRO A 73 -1.43 1.16 -2.27
N CYS A 74 -1.84 1.04 -3.53
CA CYS A 74 -1.86 -0.26 -4.22
C CYS A 74 -0.49 -0.95 -4.31
N ILE A 75 0.61 -0.18 -4.28
CA ILE A 75 1.99 -0.69 -4.29
C ILE A 75 2.46 -1.11 -2.90
N ARG A 76 1.77 -0.66 -1.85
CA ARG A 76 2.07 -0.93 -0.43
C ARG A 76 1.63 -2.33 0.02
N PHE A 77 1.33 -3.20 -0.95
CA PHE A 77 0.90 -4.58 -0.76
C PHE A 77 2.11 -5.52 -0.57
N PRO A 78 2.05 -6.56 0.27
CA PRO A 78 0.90 -7.05 1.02
C PRO A 78 0.57 -6.16 2.22
N GLY A 79 -0.68 -6.27 2.69
CA GLY A 79 -1.08 -5.61 3.93
C GLY A 79 -0.39 -6.22 5.15
N HIS A 80 -0.41 -5.51 6.28
CA HIS A 80 0.04 -6.07 7.56
C HIS A 80 -0.92 -7.17 8.05
N GLN A 81 -0.59 -7.78 9.19
CA GLN A 81 -1.46 -8.73 9.90
C GLN A 81 -1.95 -8.23 11.27
N LEU A 82 -2.20 -6.92 11.42
CA LEU A 82 -2.75 -6.30 12.64
C LEU A 82 -4.29 -6.41 12.77
N GLY A 83 -4.92 -7.30 12.02
CA GLY A 83 -6.38 -7.45 12.00
C GLY A 83 -7.13 -6.15 11.70
N PRO A 84 -8.28 -5.90 12.35
CA PRO A 84 -9.12 -4.72 12.05
C PRO A 84 -8.41 -3.38 12.27
N GLN A 85 -7.48 -3.29 13.23
CA GLN A 85 -6.74 -2.08 13.52
C GLN A 85 -5.89 -1.64 12.34
N GLY A 86 -5.23 -2.59 11.70
CA GLY A 86 -4.43 -2.27 10.54
C GLY A 86 -5.29 -2.03 9.29
N ASP A 87 -6.41 -2.74 9.11
CA ASP A 87 -7.33 -2.46 8.00
C ASP A 87 -7.86 -1.01 8.06
N TYR A 88 -8.13 -0.52 9.27
CA TYR A 88 -8.43 0.90 9.50
C TYR A 88 -7.28 1.82 9.08
N ILE A 89 -6.04 1.50 9.43
CA ILE A 89 -4.86 2.30 9.07
C ILE A 89 -4.64 2.30 7.55
N THR A 90 -4.81 1.16 6.90
CA THR A 90 -4.71 1.01 5.45
C THR A 90 -5.81 1.81 4.75
N LEU A 91 -7.04 1.76 5.25
CA LEU A 91 -8.13 2.62 4.76
C LEU A 91 -7.81 4.11 4.96
N ALA A 92 -7.28 4.50 6.11
CA ALA A 92 -6.90 5.88 6.35
C ALA A 92 -5.82 6.36 5.37
N ALA A 93 -4.86 5.51 5.05
CA ALA A 93 -3.85 5.79 4.05
C ALA A 93 -4.46 5.95 2.64
N ASP A 94 -5.44 5.11 2.29
CA ASP A 94 -6.20 5.20 1.04
C ASP A 94 -6.98 6.51 0.91
N VAL A 95 -7.75 6.88 1.93
CA VAL A 95 -8.56 8.09 1.91
C VAL A 95 -7.68 9.34 1.91
N LEU A 96 -6.54 9.31 2.62
CA LEU A 96 -5.56 10.40 2.57
C LEU A 96 -4.98 10.55 1.15
N TRP A 97 -4.62 9.44 0.51
CA TRP A 97 -4.11 9.45 -0.87
C TRP A 97 -5.17 10.00 -1.84
N LEU A 98 -6.40 9.50 -1.78
CA LEU A 98 -7.52 9.95 -2.61
C LEU A 98 -7.73 11.46 -2.48
N HIS A 99 -7.82 11.96 -1.24
CA HIS A 99 -8.04 13.38 -0.97
C HIS A 99 -6.87 14.26 -1.45
N LYS A 100 -5.64 13.74 -1.44
CA LYS A 100 -4.47 14.45 -1.99
C LYS A 100 -4.45 14.48 -3.51
N ARG A 101 -4.83 13.39 -4.16
CA ARG A 101 -4.70 13.20 -5.62
C ARG A 101 -5.90 13.69 -6.42
N HIS A 102 -7.07 13.67 -5.81
CA HIS A 102 -8.34 14.05 -6.43
C HIS A 102 -9.08 15.02 -5.49
N PRO A 103 -8.57 16.25 -5.30
CA PRO A 103 -9.17 17.22 -4.39
C PRO A 103 -10.62 17.60 -4.76
N GLU A 104 -10.98 17.48 -6.03
CA GLU A 104 -12.33 17.68 -6.57
C GLU A 104 -13.28 16.49 -6.36
N HIS A 105 -12.78 15.37 -5.84
CA HIS A 105 -13.54 14.15 -5.65
C HIS A 105 -14.69 14.34 -4.66
N LYS A 106 -15.90 13.93 -5.06
CA LYS A 106 -17.12 14.05 -4.25
C LYS A 106 -17.59 12.66 -3.81
N ALA A 107 -17.89 12.52 -2.52
CA ALA A 107 -18.54 11.33 -2.00
C ALA A 107 -20.04 11.35 -2.31
N LEU A 108 -20.64 10.16 -2.47
CA LEU A 108 -22.08 10.02 -2.70
C LEU A 108 -22.89 10.18 -1.41
N TYR A 109 -22.33 9.75 -0.27
CA TYR A 109 -23.04 9.71 1.01
C TYR A 109 -22.51 10.74 2.01
N ARG A 110 -23.41 11.34 2.80
CA ARG A 110 -23.12 12.40 3.77
C ARG A 110 -22.00 12.07 4.77
N GLY A 111 -21.95 10.82 5.25
CA GLY A 111 -20.90 10.38 6.19
C GLY A 111 -19.50 10.50 5.59
N TRP A 112 -19.33 9.99 4.37
CA TRP A 112 -18.08 10.09 3.62
C TRP A 112 -17.81 11.50 3.10
N ALA A 113 -18.84 12.26 2.72
CA ALA A 113 -18.69 13.67 2.36
C ALA A 113 -18.13 14.49 3.54
N SER A 114 -18.52 14.17 4.77
CA SER A 114 -17.97 14.78 5.98
C SER A 114 -16.50 14.42 6.23
N VAL A 115 -16.06 13.25 5.77
CA VAL A 115 -14.63 12.88 5.78
C VAL A 115 -13.86 13.75 4.79
N LEU A 116 -14.34 13.88 3.55
CA LEU A 116 -13.66 14.67 2.51
C LEU A 116 -13.70 16.18 2.76
N ALA A 117 -14.76 16.70 3.38
CA ALA A 117 -14.87 18.13 3.71
C ALA A 117 -13.98 18.55 4.89
N ALA A 118 -13.56 17.62 5.75
CA ALA A 118 -12.70 17.92 6.88
C ALA A 118 -11.23 18.11 6.44
N PRO A 119 -10.49 19.07 7.01
CA PRO A 119 -9.07 19.24 6.71
C PRO A 119 -8.27 17.94 6.92
N ARG A 120 -7.60 17.48 5.85
CA ARG A 120 -6.87 16.20 5.81
C ARG A 120 -5.88 16.05 6.96
N GLY A 121 -5.86 14.87 7.58
CA GLY A 121 -4.94 14.54 8.67
C GLY A 121 -5.15 15.33 9.97
N ARG A 122 -6.21 16.16 10.06
CA ARG A 122 -6.60 16.81 11.31
C ARG A 122 -7.52 15.88 12.12
N GLU A 123 -7.70 16.20 13.39
CA GLU A 123 -8.46 15.37 14.32
C GLU A 123 -9.88 15.07 13.83
N LYS A 124 -10.63 16.08 13.39
CA LYS A 124 -11.99 15.91 12.86
C LYS A 124 -12.05 14.96 11.65
N TRP A 125 -11.03 14.99 10.79
CA TRP A 125 -10.93 14.07 9.65
C TRP A 125 -10.78 12.63 10.13
N HIS A 126 -9.89 12.37 11.10
CA HIS A 126 -9.70 11.06 11.69
C HIS A 126 -10.96 10.56 12.43
N GLN A 127 -11.63 11.43 13.19
CA GLN A 127 -12.88 11.08 13.89
C GLN A 127 -13.98 10.68 12.90
N ASN A 128 -14.19 11.47 11.84
CA ASN A 128 -15.18 11.17 10.82
C ASN A 128 -14.87 9.84 10.12
N LEU A 129 -13.60 9.64 9.73
CA LEU A 129 -13.18 8.42 9.05
C LEU A 129 -13.34 7.19 9.95
N TYR A 130 -12.93 7.28 11.21
CA TYR A 130 -13.05 6.19 12.18
C TYR A 130 -14.52 5.76 12.36
N ARG A 131 -15.46 6.71 12.47
CA ARG A 131 -16.90 6.41 12.51
C ARG A 131 -17.38 5.69 11.24
N GLN A 132 -16.91 6.12 10.07
CA GLN A 132 -17.26 5.44 8.81
C GLN A 132 -16.67 4.03 8.73
N PHE A 133 -15.45 3.83 9.24
CA PHE A 133 -14.82 2.51 9.32
C PHE A 133 -15.62 1.57 10.23
N LEU A 134 -15.95 1.99 11.47
CA LEU A 134 -16.74 1.17 12.40
C LEU A 134 -18.10 0.77 11.81
N PHE A 135 -18.69 1.65 11.00
CA PHE A 135 -19.92 1.35 10.27
C PHE A 135 -19.69 0.36 9.10
N ALA A 136 -18.67 0.59 8.28
CA ALA A 136 -18.47 -0.14 7.03
C ALA A 136 -17.84 -1.53 7.22
N TYR A 137 -16.90 -1.66 8.16
CA TYR A 137 -16.10 -2.86 8.36
C TYR A 137 -16.94 -4.14 8.55
N PRO A 138 -17.88 -4.23 9.50
CA PRO A 138 -18.66 -5.46 9.72
C PRO A 138 -19.69 -5.75 8.61
N ARG A 139 -19.84 -4.87 7.61
CA ARG A 139 -20.86 -4.95 6.55
C ARG A 139 -20.25 -5.07 5.15
N GLY A 140 -18.95 -5.34 5.06
CA GLY A 140 -18.20 -5.38 3.81
C GLY A 140 -17.54 -4.03 3.51
N LEU A 141 -16.35 -3.84 4.08
CA LEU A 141 -15.57 -2.62 3.99
C LEU A 141 -15.40 -2.15 2.53
N ALA A 142 -14.86 -3.00 1.66
CA ALA A 142 -14.55 -2.62 0.29
C ALA A 142 -15.80 -2.18 -0.50
N TYR A 143 -16.94 -2.86 -0.34
CA TYR A 143 -18.18 -2.49 -1.01
C TYR A 143 -18.69 -1.13 -0.51
N LEU A 144 -18.84 -0.97 0.82
CA LEU A 144 -19.43 0.23 1.40
C LEU A 144 -18.53 1.46 1.24
N VAL A 145 -17.21 1.31 1.33
CA VAL A 145 -16.26 2.40 1.05
C VAL A 145 -16.32 2.79 -0.41
N SER A 146 -16.28 1.83 -1.34
CA SER A 146 -16.37 2.10 -2.79
C SER A 146 -17.65 2.84 -3.16
N LYS A 147 -18.79 2.40 -2.63
CA LYS A 147 -20.10 3.03 -2.88
C LYS A 147 -20.19 4.39 -2.16
N GLY A 148 -19.76 4.42 -0.91
CA GLY A 148 -19.73 5.58 -0.02
C GLY A 148 -19.02 6.79 -0.63
N LEU A 149 -17.79 6.54 -1.08
CA LEU A 149 -16.92 7.51 -1.72
C LEU A 149 -17.17 7.64 -3.23
N ALA A 150 -18.17 6.99 -3.83
CA ALA A 150 -18.38 7.05 -5.29
C ALA A 150 -17.11 6.72 -6.12
N LEU A 151 -16.35 5.70 -5.71
CA LEU A 151 -15.06 5.40 -6.34
C LEU A 151 -15.25 4.78 -7.73
N ALA A 152 -14.72 5.46 -8.74
CA ALA A 152 -14.48 4.87 -10.06
C ALA A 152 -13.42 3.76 -9.99
N THR A 153 -13.40 2.87 -10.98
CA THR A 153 -12.40 1.79 -11.10
C THR A 153 -10.98 2.33 -11.08
N GLU A 154 -10.72 3.44 -11.76
CA GLU A 154 -9.39 4.07 -11.83
C GLU A 154 -8.89 4.56 -10.46
N HIS A 155 -9.79 5.12 -9.63
CA HIS A 155 -9.46 5.49 -8.26
C HIS A 155 -9.09 4.24 -7.45
N ARG A 156 -9.92 3.19 -7.52
CA ARG A 156 -9.71 1.94 -6.78
C ARG A 156 -8.40 1.26 -7.15
N GLN A 157 -7.96 1.34 -8.40
CA GLN A 157 -6.66 0.81 -8.84
C GLN A 157 -5.46 1.43 -8.12
N GLN A 158 -5.62 2.58 -7.46
CA GLN A 158 -4.56 3.22 -6.67
C GLN A 158 -4.63 2.85 -5.18
N LEU A 159 -5.71 2.22 -4.73
CA LEU A 159 -6.02 2.00 -3.32
C LEU A 159 -5.68 0.57 -2.88
N ALA A 160 -5.43 0.39 -1.58
CA ALA A 160 -5.10 -0.88 -0.96
C ALA A 160 -6.36 -1.57 -0.41
N SER A 161 -7.14 -0.91 0.44
CA SER A 161 -8.29 -1.45 1.18
C SER A 161 -9.56 -1.70 0.35
N VAL A 162 -9.63 -1.14 -0.87
CA VAL A 162 -10.84 -1.20 -1.71
C VAL A 162 -10.58 -1.89 -3.07
N PRO A 163 -10.00 -3.11 -3.10
CA PRO A 163 -9.60 -3.75 -4.35
C PRO A 163 -10.81 -4.08 -5.22
N THR A 164 -10.66 -4.02 -6.54
CA THR A 164 -11.59 -4.63 -7.49
C THR A 164 -11.42 -6.15 -7.50
N PRO A 165 -12.37 -6.94 -8.03
CA PRO A 165 -12.19 -8.39 -8.18
C PRO A 165 -10.93 -8.78 -8.95
N SER A 166 -10.55 -8.01 -9.98
CA SER A 166 -9.30 -8.24 -10.72
C SER A 166 -8.06 -7.99 -9.87
N MET A 167 -8.07 -6.95 -9.02
CA MET A 167 -6.98 -6.67 -8.09
C MET A 167 -6.83 -7.77 -7.03
N VAL A 168 -7.94 -8.33 -6.53
CA VAL A 168 -7.89 -9.47 -5.58
C VAL A 168 -7.16 -10.65 -6.22
N LYS A 169 -7.51 -11.02 -7.46
CA LYS A 169 -6.83 -12.10 -8.20
C LYS A 169 -5.33 -11.81 -8.39
N ILE A 170 -4.98 -10.58 -8.77
CA ILE A 170 -3.58 -10.17 -8.94
C ILE A 170 -2.81 -10.29 -7.62
N ARG A 171 -3.40 -9.84 -6.51
CA ARG A 171 -2.78 -9.87 -5.19
C ARG A 171 -2.53 -11.30 -4.71
N ALA A 172 -3.50 -12.19 -4.88
CA ALA A 172 -3.34 -13.61 -4.56
C ALA A 172 -2.18 -14.25 -5.34
N ALA A 173 -2.00 -13.88 -6.61
CA ALA A 173 -0.88 -14.37 -7.44
C ALA A 173 0.50 -13.76 -7.07
N LEU A 174 0.52 -12.70 -6.25
CA LEU A 174 1.73 -12.01 -5.77
C LEU A 174 2.08 -12.37 -4.32
N GLU A 175 1.41 -13.37 -3.75
CA GLU A 175 1.61 -13.89 -2.40
C GLU A 175 2.02 -15.37 -2.43
N GLY A 176 2.60 -15.81 -1.31
CA GLY A 176 2.90 -17.22 -1.06
C GLY A 176 3.83 -17.87 -2.08
N GLU A 177 3.65 -19.19 -2.25
CA GLU A 177 4.47 -20.05 -3.09
C GLU A 177 4.45 -19.64 -4.56
N ALA A 178 3.34 -19.10 -5.06
CA ALA A 178 3.23 -18.68 -6.45
C ALA A 178 4.23 -17.56 -6.81
N PHE A 179 4.36 -16.56 -5.93
CA PHE A 179 5.32 -15.48 -6.16
C PHE A 179 6.77 -15.90 -5.89
N THR A 180 6.99 -16.79 -4.92
CA THR A 180 8.32 -17.39 -4.67
C THR A 180 8.79 -18.19 -5.87
N SER A 181 7.95 -19.07 -6.41
CA SER A 181 8.24 -19.83 -7.64
C SER A 181 8.57 -18.89 -8.80
N LYS A 182 7.86 -17.75 -8.91
CA LYS A 182 8.17 -16.74 -9.93
C LYS A 182 9.55 -16.11 -9.78
N LEU A 183 9.99 -15.88 -8.54
CA LEU A 183 11.33 -15.37 -8.25
C LEU A 183 12.40 -16.41 -8.61
N ASP A 184 12.17 -17.68 -8.30
CA ASP A 184 13.12 -18.77 -8.60
C ASP A 184 13.27 -18.93 -10.12
N GLN A 185 12.15 -18.95 -10.84
CA GLN A 185 12.09 -18.91 -12.31
C GLN A 185 12.90 -17.76 -12.92
N LEU A 186 12.72 -16.54 -12.40
CA LEU A 186 13.44 -15.36 -12.86
C LEU A 186 14.94 -15.41 -12.55
N THR A 187 15.30 -16.01 -11.42
CA THR A 187 16.69 -16.21 -11.00
C THR A 187 17.36 -17.25 -11.89
N GLN A 188 16.69 -18.37 -12.17
CA GLN A 188 17.17 -19.40 -13.08
C GLN A 188 17.40 -18.85 -14.49
N HIS A 189 16.43 -18.11 -15.04
CA HIS A 189 16.61 -17.43 -16.33
C HIS A 189 17.83 -16.48 -16.30
N ALA A 190 18.05 -15.75 -15.21
CA ALA A 190 19.20 -14.86 -15.09
C ALA A 190 20.54 -15.61 -15.00
N THR A 191 20.53 -16.85 -14.50
CA THR A 191 21.70 -17.74 -14.49
C THR A 191 22.02 -18.26 -15.89
N GLU A 192 21.00 -18.65 -16.65
CA GLU A 192 21.15 -19.11 -18.05
C GLU A 192 21.55 -17.99 -19.00
N HIS A 193 21.17 -16.74 -18.67
CA HIS A 193 21.44 -15.56 -19.47
C HIS A 193 22.17 -14.51 -18.62
N PRO A 194 23.44 -14.77 -18.25
CA PRO A 194 24.16 -13.91 -17.32
C PRO A 194 24.39 -12.53 -17.90
N ASP A 195 24.47 -11.54 -17.01
CA ASP A 195 24.91 -10.20 -17.36
C ASP A 195 26.36 -10.25 -17.88
N ARG A 196 26.52 -9.95 -19.17
CA ARG A 196 27.83 -9.96 -19.84
C ARG A 196 28.85 -9.02 -19.19
N SER A 197 28.40 -7.99 -18.49
CA SER A 197 29.30 -7.07 -17.78
C SER A 197 29.83 -7.64 -16.46
N GLY A 198 29.25 -8.74 -15.96
CA GLY A 198 29.59 -9.35 -14.67
C GLY A 198 29.23 -8.49 -13.45
N LYS A 199 28.61 -7.32 -13.65
CA LYS A 199 28.35 -6.35 -12.58
C LYS A 199 27.28 -6.83 -11.61
N TYR A 200 26.27 -7.54 -12.10
CA TYR A 200 25.13 -7.99 -11.30
C TYR A 200 25.07 -9.51 -11.20
N LYS A 201 24.86 -10.01 -9.98
CA LYS A 201 24.66 -11.45 -9.75
C LYS A 201 23.27 -11.86 -10.28
N PRO A 202 23.09 -13.09 -10.78
CA PRO A 202 21.79 -13.59 -11.23
C PRO A 202 20.65 -13.41 -10.22
N ALA A 203 20.93 -13.66 -8.93
CA ALA A 203 19.95 -13.48 -7.85
C ALA A 203 19.46 -12.03 -7.71
N ASP A 204 20.34 -11.05 -7.90
CA ASP A 204 19.97 -9.63 -7.84
C ASP A 204 19.12 -9.23 -9.05
N ILE A 205 19.46 -9.76 -10.23
CA ILE A 205 18.68 -9.57 -11.46
C ILE A 205 17.28 -10.18 -11.31
N GLY A 206 17.20 -11.41 -10.81
CA GLY A 206 15.94 -12.12 -10.54
C GLY A 206 15.05 -11.35 -9.58
N ARG A 207 15.61 -10.92 -8.43
CA ARG A 207 14.90 -10.11 -7.43
C ARG A 207 14.40 -8.79 -8.02
N ARG A 208 15.25 -8.09 -8.76
CA ARG A 208 14.88 -6.81 -9.40
C ARG A 208 13.74 -7.00 -10.39
N ARG A 209 13.81 -8.02 -11.25
CA ARG A 209 12.73 -8.35 -12.21
C ARG A 209 11.44 -8.74 -11.51
N ALA A 210 11.50 -9.53 -10.44
CA ALA A 210 10.32 -9.92 -9.67
C ALA A 210 9.64 -8.71 -9.02
N GLN A 211 10.42 -7.78 -8.46
CA GLN A 211 9.92 -6.53 -7.91
C GLN A 211 9.31 -5.63 -8.99
N LEU A 212 9.95 -5.50 -10.16
CA LEU A 212 9.41 -4.75 -11.29
C LEU A 212 8.09 -5.35 -11.78
N TYR A 213 8.00 -6.68 -11.88
CA TYR A 213 6.77 -7.40 -12.21
C TYR A 213 5.66 -7.15 -11.19
N ARG A 214 5.99 -7.19 -9.89
CA ARG A 214 5.04 -6.86 -8.81
C ARG A 214 4.49 -5.45 -8.96
N VAL A 215 5.35 -4.45 -9.18
CA VAL A 215 4.94 -3.06 -9.40
C VAL A 215 4.07 -2.94 -10.65
N HIS A 216 4.43 -3.63 -11.72
CA HIS A 216 3.65 -3.65 -12.95
C HIS A 216 2.24 -4.22 -12.74
N ALA A 217 2.13 -5.38 -12.10
CA ALA A 217 0.86 -6.03 -11.83
C ALA A 217 -0.03 -5.18 -10.91
N LEU A 218 0.52 -4.64 -9.82
CA LEU A 218 -0.22 -3.81 -8.85
C LEU A 218 -0.60 -2.42 -9.41
N SER A 219 0.12 -1.91 -10.41
CA SER A 219 -0.18 -0.62 -11.07
C SER A 219 -1.14 -0.74 -12.25
N GLY A 220 -1.79 -1.89 -12.43
CA GLY A 220 -2.76 -2.12 -13.51
C GLY A 220 -2.13 -2.47 -14.86
N LYS A 221 -0.91 -3.03 -14.85
CA LYS A 221 -0.18 -3.49 -16.04
C LYS A 221 0.11 -2.39 -17.07
N SER A 222 0.26 -1.13 -16.62
CA SER A 222 0.67 -0.02 -17.49
C SER A 222 2.19 0.16 -17.45
N PRO A 223 2.93 -0.06 -18.57
CA PRO A 223 4.38 0.09 -18.58
C PRO A 223 4.85 1.52 -18.27
N THR A 224 4.10 2.54 -18.70
CA THR A 224 4.38 3.95 -18.38
C THR A 224 4.28 4.20 -16.88
N ARG A 225 3.16 3.81 -16.27
CA ARG A 225 2.95 3.98 -14.82
C ARG A 225 3.95 3.15 -14.01
N THR A 226 4.32 1.98 -14.51
CA THR A 226 5.34 1.12 -13.90
C THR A 226 6.69 1.81 -13.89
N ALA A 227 7.12 2.40 -15.01
CA ALA A 227 8.39 3.13 -15.10
C ALA A 227 8.45 4.31 -14.12
N GLU A 228 7.37 5.10 -14.05
CA GLU A 228 7.28 6.22 -13.12
C GLU A 228 7.35 5.78 -11.66
N LEU A 229 6.59 4.75 -11.30
CA LEU A 229 6.57 4.22 -9.93
C LEU A 229 7.91 3.55 -9.59
N TRP A 230 8.50 2.80 -10.51
CA TRP A 230 9.81 2.20 -10.33
C TRP A 230 10.85 3.26 -10.03
N HIS A 231 10.89 4.36 -10.78
CA HIS A 231 11.82 5.45 -10.53
C HIS A 231 11.65 6.05 -9.12
N ARG A 232 10.41 6.25 -8.65
CA ARG A 232 10.16 6.75 -7.29
C ARG A 232 10.57 5.76 -6.19
N LEU A 233 10.49 4.46 -6.49
CA LEU A 233 10.82 3.40 -5.55
C LEU A 233 12.34 3.16 -5.48
N SER A 234 12.99 2.91 -6.62
CA SER A 234 14.38 2.46 -6.71
C SER A 234 15.37 3.58 -7.06
N GLY A 235 14.89 4.75 -7.50
CA GLY A 235 15.74 5.81 -8.09
C GLY A 235 16.13 5.54 -9.54
N GLU A 236 15.87 4.35 -10.07
CA GLU A 236 16.28 3.94 -11.42
C GLU A 236 15.30 4.46 -12.49
N LYS A 237 15.82 5.16 -13.49
CA LYS A 237 15.02 5.62 -14.64
C LYS A 237 14.93 4.53 -15.69
N LEU A 238 13.72 4.03 -15.94
CA LEU A 238 13.42 3.09 -17.03
C LEU A 238 12.53 3.74 -18.08
N SER A 239 12.75 3.40 -19.35
CA SER A 239 11.81 3.76 -20.41
C SER A 239 10.64 2.77 -20.45
N ARG A 240 9.50 3.18 -21.03
CA ARG A 240 8.33 2.32 -21.28
C ARG A 240 8.71 1.01 -21.99
N GLN A 241 9.54 1.11 -23.03
CA GLN A 241 10.02 -0.02 -23.82
C GLN A 241 10.92 -0.95 -23.00
N THR A 242 11.73 -0.40 -22.09
CA THR A 242 12.58 -1.20 -21.20
C THR A 242 11.72 -1.95 -20.19
N VAL A 243 10.69 -1.32 -19.63
CA VAL A 243 9.73 -2.02 -18.79
C VAL A 243 9.06 -3.16 -19.58
N SER A 244 8.52 -2.90 -20.77
CA SER A 244 7.88 -3.95 -21.59
C SER A 244 8.80 -5.15 -21.81
N ARG A 245 10.05 -4.92 -22.25
CA ARG A 245 11.03 -6.00 -22.45
C ARG A 245 11.33 -6.79 -21.18
N GLN A 246 11.44 -6.12 -20.03
CA GLN A 246 11.71 -6.80 -18.75
C GLN A 246 10.50 -7.58 -18.25
N ILE A 247 9.28 -7.08 -18.48
CA ILE A 247 8.03 -7.78 -18.15
C ILE A 247 7.79 -8.95 -19.09
N GLU A 248 8.11 -8.83 -20.38
CA GLU A 248 8.10 -9.93 -21.35
C GLU A 248 9.08 -11.01 -20.91
N ALA A 249 10.32 -10.68 -20.56
CA ALA A 249 11.27 -11.63 -19.99
C ALA A 249 10.74 -12.30 -18.71
N ALA A 250 10.00 -11.56 -17.88
CA ALA A 250 9.32 -12.15 -16.73
C ALA A 250 8.13 -13.04 -17.11
N GLY A 251 7.46 -12.77 -18.24
CA GLY A 251 6.37 -13.58 -18.79
C GLY A 251 6.81 -14.79 -19.61
N LEU A 252 8.03 -14.78 -20.17
CA LEU A 252 8.64 -15.89 -20.91
C LEU A 252 8.94 -17.10 -20.01
N VAL A 253 8.97 -16.93 -18.69
CA VAL A 253 9.07 -18.04 -17.73
C VAL A 253 7.70 -18.60 -17.34
N ILE A 254 6.72 -18.50 -18.24
CA ILE A 254 5.44 -19.22 -18.16
C ILE A 254 5.34 -20.06 -19.44
N GLY A 255 5.97 -21.22 -19.39
CA GLY A 255 5.59 -22.42 -20.12
C GLY A 255 5.04 -23.42 -19.12
#